data_AF-A0A1F3ZXU6-F1
#
_entry.id   AF-A0A1F3ZXU6-F1
#
_cell.length_a   1.000
_cell.length_b   1.000
_cell.length_c   1.000
_cell.angle_alpha   90.00
_cell.angle_beta   90.00
_cell.angle_gamma   90.00
#
_symmetry.space_group_name_H-M   'P 1'
#
loop_
_entity.id
_entity.type
_entity.pdbx_description
1 polymer ?
#
loop_
_entity_poly.entity_id
_entity_poly.type
_entity_poly.pdbx_seq_one_letter_code
_entity_poly.pdbx_strand_id
1 'polypeptide(L)'
;MNKQSELRTSSRASVITERTVAYSLRIIRLYRTLAGDSVGQILGRQLLRSGTSIGANVHEAQGGQSRPDFIAKVSIAYKEARESAYWLRLIGEAELVAPIALKELVDETEQLTKILSSILLSSKYGKRQLRVKNEELRVNLTVSRNSGSLPLDGGGLGWGWSVQQAQCSHPHPNLPPSRGKELFVTQYD
;
A
#
# COMPACT_ATOMS: atom_id res chain seq x y z
N MET A 1 3.73 -38.40 -16.72
CA MET A 1 4.30 -37.05 -16.56
C MET A 1 4.12 -36.61 -15.11
N ASN A 2 5.23 -36.34 -14.41
CA ASN A 2 5.25 -36.24 -12.96
C ASN A 2 4.99 -34.80 -12.49
N LYS A 3 3.92 -34.58 -11.69
CA LYS A 3 3.55 -33.27 -11.10
C LYS A 3 4.68 -32.65 -10.24
N GLN A 4 5.68 -33.43 -9.84
CA GLN A 4 6.86 -32.94 -9.13
C GLN A 4 7.78 -32.00 -9.94
N SER A 5 7.73 -31.99 -11.29
CA SER A 5 8.64 -31.14 -12.08
C SER A 5 8.20 -29.67 -12.16
N GLU A 6 6.93 -29.35 -11.94
CA GLU A 6 6.41 -27.97 -11.91
C GLU A 6 6.62 -27.29 -10.54
N LEU A 7 6.74 -28.06 -9.46
CA LEU A 7 6.92 -27.54 -8.09
C LEU A 7 8.36 -27.06 -7.79
N ARG A 8 9.32 -27.26 -8.70
CA ARG A 8 10.75 -27.01 -8.49
C ARG A 8 11.30 -25.71 -9.09
N THR A 9 10.45 -24.86 -9.67
CA THR A 9 10.83 -23.52 -10.14
C THR A 9 10.29 -22.42 -9.24
N SER A 10 10.33 -22.59 -7.91
CA SER A 10 10.16 -21.47 -6.98
C SER A 10 11.43 -20.60 -6.99
N SER A 11 11.62 -19.88 -8.08
CA SER A 11 12.55 -18.75 -8.11
C SER A 11 11.95 -17.62 -7.27
N ARG A 12 12.77 -16.83 -6.57
CA ARG A 12 12.28 -15.64 -5.84
C ARG A 12 11.45 -14.69 -6.73
N ALA A 13 11.70 -14.73 -8.04
CA ALA A 13 10.96 -14.04 -9.08
C ALA A 13 9.52 -14.55 -9.27
N SER A 14 9.30 -15.87 -9.27
CA SER A 14 7.94 -16.46 -9.29
C SER A 14 7.19 -16.09 -7.99
N VAL A 15 7.87 -16.12 -6.85
CA VAL A 15 7.26 -15.81 -5.55
C VAL A 15 6.74 -14.38 -5.47
N ILE A 16 7.50 -13.37 -5.92
CA ILE A 16 7.03 -11.97 -5.85
C ILE A 16 5.91 -11.69 -6.86
N THR A 17 5.95 -12.31 -8.05
CA THR A 17 4.93 -12.13 -9.09
C THR A 17 3.58 -12.68 -8.64
N GLU A 18 3.55 -13.89 -8.09
CA GLU A 18 2.31 -14.49 -7.57
C GLU A 18 1.76 -13.70 -6.37
N ARG A 19 2.66 -13.24 -5.50
CA ARG A 19 2.30 -12.43 -4.33
C ARG A 19 1.66 -11.11 -4.72
N THR A 20 2.19 -10.41 -5.73
CA THR A 20 1.60 -9.14 -6.19
C THR A 20 0.27 -9.34 -6.92
N VAL A 21 0.06 -10.46 -7.62
CA VAL A 21 -1.25 -10.82 -8.17
C VAL A 21 -2.28 -11.02 -7.05
N ALA A 22 -1.94 -11.79 -6.02
CA ALA A 22 -2.82 -11.99 -4.87
C ALA A 22 -3.15 -10.65 -4.16
N TYR A 23 -2.16 -9.77 -4.01
CA TYR A 23 -2.36 -8.42 -3.50
C TYR A 23 -3.32 -7.60 -4.37
N SER A 24 -3.14 -7.57 -5.69
CA SER A 24 -4.02 -6.85 -6.62
C SER A 24 -5.47 -7.32 -6.54
N LEU A 25 -5.71 -8.63 -6.38
CA LEU A 25 -7.05 -9.17 -6.18
C LEU A 25 -7.69 -8.68 -4.86
N ARG A 26 -6.90 -8.54 -3.79
CA ARG A 26 -7.37 -7.99 -2.51
C ARG A 26 -7.72 -6.49 -2.64
N ILE A 27 -6.94 -5.72 -3.39
CA ILE A 27 -7.23 -4.32 -3.70
C ILE A 27 -8.55 -4.19 -4.47
N ILE A 28 -8.78 -5.04 -5.48
CA ILE A 28 -10.05 -5.07 -6.24
C ILE A 28 -11.23 -5.39 -5.31
N ARG A 29 -11.07 -6.35 -4.39
CA ARG A 29 -12.11 -6.68 -3.41
C ARG A 29 -12.41 -5.50 -2.47
N LEU A 30 -11.38 -4.85 -1.94
CA LEU A 30 -11.53 -3.65 -1.11
C LEU A 30 -12.27 -2.54 -1.87
N TYR A 31 -11.86 -2.25 -3.11
CA TYR A 31 -12.52 -1.23 -3.94
C TYR A 31 -14.03 -1.48 -4.08
N ARG A 32 -14.44 -2.74 -4.28
CA ARG A 32 -15.86 -3.10 -4.39
C ARG A 32 -16.65 -2.84 -3.10
N THR A 33 -16.00 -2.93 -1.92
CA THR A 33 -16.67 -2.63 -0.65
C THR A 33 -16.97 -1.14 -0.46
N LEU A 34 -16.26 -0.27 -1.17
CA LEU A 34 -16.44 1.18 -1.09
C LEU A 34 -17.58 1.69 -1.99
N ALA A 35 -18.31 0.80 -2.66
CA ALA A 35 -19.20 1.19 -3.76
C ALA A 35 -20.38 2.09 -3.36
N GLY A 36 -20.79 2.07 -2.09
CA GLY A 36 -21.88 2.88 -1.54
C GLY A 36 -21.46 4.24 -0.98
N ASP A 37 -20.17 4.58 -0.98
CA ASP A 37 -19.65 5.84 -0.45
C ASP A 37 -18.98 6.64 -1.57
N SER A 38 -19.41 7.90 -1.79
CA SER A 38 -18.89 8.74 -2.87
C SER A 38 -17.42 9.12 -2.68
N VAL A 39 -17.01 9.41 -1.44
CA VAL A 39 -15.62 9.72 -1.08
C VAL A 39 -14.79 8.44 -1.18
N GLY A 40 -15.30 7.33 -0.64
CA GLY A 40 -14.68 6.01 -0.73
C GLY A 40 -14.48 5.55 -2.17
N GLN A 41 -15.41 5.85 -3.07
CA GLN A 41 -15.26 5.57 -4.50
C GLN A 41 -14.10 6.36 -5.14
N ILE A 42 -13.92 7.63 -4.77
CA ILE A 42 -12.86 8.48 -5.31
C ILE A 42 -11.48 8.00 -4.81
N LEU A 43 -11.34 7.80 -3.49
CA LEU A 43 -10.11 7.30 -2.89
C LEU A 43 -9.80 5.87 -3.36
N GLY A 44 -10.83 5.04 -3.39
CA GLY A 44 -10.77 3.65 -3.86
C GLY A 44 -10.32 3.54 -5.30
N ARG A 45 -10.70 4.46 -6.20
CA ARG A 45 -10.18 4.49 -7.57
C ARG A 45 -8.68 4.79 -7.63
N GLN A 46 -8.19 5.71 -6.80
CA GLN A 46 -6.75 6.00 -6.74
C GLN A 46 -5.96 4.80 -6.20
N LEU A 47 -6.48 4.15 -5.16
CA LEU A 47 -5.91 2.91 -4.62
C LEU A 47 -5.96 1.77 -5.64
N LEU A 48 -7.07 1.61 -6.37
CA LEU A 48 -7.23 0.55 -7.37
C LEU A 48 -6.17 0.68 -8.45
N ARG A 49 -5.97 1.89 -8.98
CA ARG A 49 -4.97 2.18 -10.01
C ARG A 49 -3.56 1.90 -9.51
N SER A 50 -3.18 2.50 -8.39
CA SER A 50 -1.83 2.34 -7.83
C SER A 50 -1.56 0.89 -7.38
N GLY A 51 -2.49 0.27 -6.65
CA GLY A 51 -2.33 -1.08 -6.10
C GLY A 51 -2.25 -2.19 -7.16
N THR A 52 -2.98 -2.05 -8.27
CA THR A 52 -2.88 -3.01 -9.39
C THR A 52 -1.65 -2.75 -10.27
N SER A 53 -1.21 -1.49 -10.38
CA SER A 53 0.01 -1.09 -11.10
C SER A 53 1.28 -1.73 -10.52
N ILE A 54 1.32 -2.03 -9.20
CA ILE A 54 2.44 -2.77 -8.59
C ILE A 54 2.63 -4.13 -9.28
N GLY A 55 1.56 -4.93 -9.37
CA GLY A 55 1.62 -6.27 -9.97
C GLY A 55 1.95 -6.21 -11.46
N ALA A 56 1.33 -5.28 -12.19
CA ALA A 56 1.59 -5.08 -13.61
C ALA A 56 3.07 -4.79 -13.88
N ASN A 57 3.67 -3.83 -13.17
CA ASN A 57 5.08 -3.47 -13.36
C ASN A 57 6.04 -4.57 -12.89
N VAL A 58 5.70 -5.32 -11.84
CA VAL A 58 6.50 -6.49 -11.41
C VAL A 58 6.49 -7.57 -12.49
N HIS A 59 5.32 -7.84 -13.08
CA HIS A 59 5.18 -8.83 -14.15
C HIS A 59 5.94 -8.40 -15.42
N GLU A 60 5.84 -7.13 -15.82
CA GLU A 60 6.61 -6.58 -16.93
C GLU A 60 8.13 -6.66 -16.68
N ALA A 61 8.58 -6.39 -15.45
CA ALA A 61 10.00 -6.49 -15.10
C ALA A 61 10.56 -7.90 -15.34
N GLN A 62 9.77 -8.97 -15.10
CA GLN A 62 10.23 -10.34 -15.36
C GLN A 62 10.48 -10.64 -16.84
N GLY A 63 9.75 -9.97 -17.75
CA GLY A 63 9.95 -10.06 -19.20
C GLY A 63 10.93 -9.01 -19.76
N GLY A 64 11.58 -8.23 -18.89
CA GLY A 64 12.43 -7.11 -19.27
C GLY A 64 13.64 -7.55 -20.11
N GLN A 65 13.95 -6.76 -21.13
CA GLN A 65 14.99 -7.09 -22.12
C GLN A 65 16.40 -6.68 -21.67
N SER A 66 16.51 -5.87 -20.62
CA SER A 66 17.79 -5.37 -20.11
C SER A 66 17.73 -5.02 -18.61
N ARG A 67 18.90 -4.90 -17.97
CA ARG A 67 19.00 -4.47 -16.57
C ARG A 67 18.44 -3.06 -16.32
N PRO A 68 18.71 -2.04 -17.16
CA PRO A 68 18.08 -0.73 -16.99
C PRO A 68 16.56 -0.76 -17.07
N ASP A 69 16.00 -1.53 -18.01
CA ASP A 69 14.55 -1.71 -18.16
C ASP A 69 13.93 -2.37 -16.92
N PHE A 70 14.54 -3.46 -16.43
CA PHE A 70 14.15 -4.09 -15.16
C PHE A 70 14.14 -3.09 -13.98
N ILE A 71 15.19 -2.27 -13.84
CA ILE A 71 15.29 -1.26 -12.78
C ILE A 71 14.19 -0.21 -12.92
N ALA A 72 13.87 0.22 -14.15
CA ALA A 72 12.82 1.20 -14.39
C ALA A 72 11.44 0.66 -13.96
N LYS A 73 11.09 -0.57 -14.36
CA LYS A 73 9.82 -1.22 -14.01
C LYS A 73 9.69 -1.46 -12.49
N VAL A 74 10.72 -1.99 -11.84
CA VAL A 74 10.72 -2.16 -10.38
C VAL A 74 10.64 -0.80 -9.66
N SER A 75 11.29 0.23 -10.20
CA SER A 75 11.19 1.59 -9.64
C SER A 75 9.77 2.16 -9.74
N ILE A 76 9.02 1.86 -10.80
CA ILE A 76 7.61 2.26 -10.92
C ILE A 76 6.79 1.48 -9.89
N ALA A 77 6.91 0.15 -9.83
CA ALA A 77 6.22 -0.67 -8.85
C ALA A 77 6.45 -0.20 -7.40
N TYR A 78 7.67 0.21 -7.05
CA TYR A 78 7.99 0.77 -5.74
C TYR A 78 7.27 2.09 -5.45
N LYS A 79 7.15 3.00 -6.43
CA LYS A 79 6.41 4.25 -6.28
C LYS A 79 4.92 3.97 -6.05
N GLU A 80 4.35 3.06 -6.85
CA GLU A 80 2.96 2.64 -6.77
C GLU A 80 2.63 1.96 -5.43
N ALA A 81 3.57 1.21 -4.85
CA ALA A 81 3.44 0.64 -3.52
C ALA A 81 3.34 1.70 -2.42
N ARG A 82 4.17 2.75 -2.50
CA ARG A 82 4.10 3.87 -1.54
C ARG A 82 2.82 4.69 -1.70
N GLU A 83 2.37 4.90 -2.94
CA GLU A 83 1.11 5.57 -3.22
C GLU A 83 -0.08 4.73 -2.69
N SER A 84 -0.05 3.42 -2.90
CA SER A 84 -1.06 2.51 -2.34
C SER A 84 -1.12 2.59 -0.81
N ALA A 85 0.04 2.63 -0.15
CA ALA A 85 0.11 2.76 1.31
C ALA A 85 -0.52 4.08 1.79
N TYR A 86 -0.28 5.18 1.06
CA TYR A 86 -0.91 6.47 1.34
C TYR A 86 -2.44 6.41 1.23
N TRP A 87 -2.97 5.81 0.16
CA TRP A 87 -4.42 5.70 -0.01
C TRP A 87 -5.08 4.77 1.01
N LEU A 88 -4.43 3.65 1.35
CA LEU A 88 -4.91 2.77 2.44
C LEU A 88 -4.95 3.49 3.78
N ARG A 89 -3.95 4.34 4.06
CA ARG A 89 -3.96 5.19 5.24
C ARG A 89 -5.16 6.13 5.23
N LEU A 90 -5.39 6.87 4.15
CA LEU A 90 -6.54 7.79 4.07
C LEU A 90 -7.88 7.07 4.22
N ILE A 91 -8.05 5.89 3.62
CA ILE A 91 -9.27 5.08 3.76
C ILE A 91 -9.50 4.67 5.22
N GLY A 92 -8.43 4.30 5.93
CA GLY A 92 -8.52 3.93 7.35
C GLY A 92 -8.80 5.13 8.26
N GLU A 93 -8.08 6.24 8.07
CA GLU A 93 -8.23 7.47 8.88
C GLU A 93 -9.58 8.17 8.63
N ALA A 94 -10.16 8.01 7.44
CA ALA A 94 -11.51 8.47 7.13
C ALA A 94 -12.61 7.49 7.59
N GLU A 95 -12.24 6.41 8.29
CA GLU A 95 -13.15 5.39 8.85
C GLU A 95 -14.08 4.74 7.81
N LEU A 96 -13.67 4.73 6.54
CA LEU A 96 -14.47 4.18 5.44
C LEU A 96 -14.55 2.64 5.49
N VAL A 97 -13.61 2.02 6.18
CA VAL A 97 -13.51 0.57 6.37
C VAL A 97 -13.00 0.29 7.78
N ALA A 98 -13.58 -0.72 8.43
CA ALA A 98 -13.13 -1.16 9.76
C ALA A 98 -11.62 -1.48 9.78
N PRO A 99 -10.86 -1.00 10.79
CA PRO A 99 -9.40 -1.19 10.84
C PRO A 99 -8.94 -2.65 10.72
N ILE A 100 -9.71 -3.57 11.30
CA ILE A 100 -9.42 -5.02 11.24
C ILE A 100 -9.44 -5.56 9.79
N ALA A 101 -10.28 -5.01 8.93
CA ALA A 101 -10.36 -5.41 7.53
C ALA A 101 -9.20 -4.85 6.69
N LEU A 102 -8.54 -3.77 7.13
CA LEU A 102 -7.40 -3.17 6.46
C LEU A 102 -6.05 -3.71 6.94
N LYS A 103 -5.95 -4.16 8.20
CA LYS A 103 -4.70 -4.56 8.85
C LYS A 103 -3.79 -5.42 7.97
N GLU A 104 -4.31 -6.54 7.48
CA GLU A 104 -3.53 -7.50 6.68
C GLU A 104 -3.17 -6.95 5.29
N LEU A 105 -3.90 -5.95 4.79
CA LEU A 105 -3.64 -5.37 3.48
C LEU A 105 -2.57 -4.28 3.59
N VAL A 106 -2.64 -3.46 4.64
CA VAL A 106 -1.62 -2.47 4.99
C VAL A 106 -0.27 -3.14 5.24
N ASP A 107 -0.24 -4.20 6.05
CA ASP A 107 0.99 -4.95 6.31
C ASP A 107 1.58 -5.54 5.02
N GLU A 108 0.73 -6.13 4.17
CA GLU A 108 1.17 -6.63 2.87
C GLU A 108 1.75 -5.52 1.98
N THR A 109 1.12 -4.33 1.92
CA THR A 109 1.65 -3.18 1.17
C THR A 109 3.03 -2.75 1.69
N GLU A 110 3.23 -2.74 3.01
CA GLU A 110 4.54 -2.41 3.61
C GLU A 110 5.60 -3.45 3.28
N GLN A 111 5.25 -4.74 3.37
CA GLN A 111 6.16 -5.83 3.02
C GLN A 111 6.56 -5.75 1.53
N LEU A 112 5.60 -5.55 0.63
CA LEU A 112 5.88 -5.34 -0.80
C LEU A 112 6.76 -4.12 -1.03
N THR A 113 6.51 -3.01 -0.34
CA THR A 113 7.35 -1.79 -0.43
C THR A 113 8.80 -2.08 -0.03
N LYS A 114 9.02 -2.80 1.07
CA LYS A 114 10.36 -3.18 1.56
C LYS A 114 11.06 -4.12 0.58
N ILE A 115 10.34 -5.11 0.03
CA ILE A 115 10.87 -6.06 -0.95
C ILE A 115 11.28 -5.33 -2.24
N LEU A 116 10.40 -4.50 -2.80
CA LEU A 116 10.66 -3.75 -4.03
C LEU A 116 11.84 -2.79 -3.86
N SER A 117 11.94 -2.12 -2.71
CA SER A 117 13.10 -1.28 -2.36
C SER A 117 14.40 -2.09 -2.33
N SER A 118 14.38 -3.27 -1.71
CA SER A 118 15.54 -4.17 -1.66
C SER A 118 15.97 -4.68 -3.05
N ILE A 119 15.01 -5.07 -3.90
CA ILE A 119 15.26 -5.46 -5.29
C ILE A 119 15.87 -4.29 -6.07
N LEU A 120 15.31 -3.09 -5.92
CA LEU A 120 15.80 -1.89 -6.60
C LEU A 120 17.24 -1.56 -6.20
N LEU A 121 17.57 -1.59 -4.91
CA LEU A 121 18.91 -1.29 -4.41
C LEU A 121 19.94 -2.33 -4.87
N SER A 122 19.59 -3.63 -4.79
CA SER A 122 20.46 -4.72 -5.28
C SER A 122 20.62 -4.74 -6.80
N SER A 123 19.65 -4.19 -7.54
CA SER A 123 19.74 -4.03 -8.99
C SER A 123 20.53 -2.80 -9.41
N LYS A 124 20.57 -1.73 -8.60
CA LYS A 124 21.41 -0.56 -8.86
C LYS A 124 22.86 -0.76 -8.45
N TYR A 125 23.11 -1.47 -7.36
CA TYR A 125 24.42 -1.55 -6.72
C TYR A 125 24.87 -3.00 -6.56
N GLY A 126 26.14 -3.29 -6.84
CA GLY A 126 26.73 -4.59 -6.51
C GLY A 126 26.83 -4.80 -5.00
N LYS A 127 26.86 -6.06 -4.53
CA LYS A 127 26.91 -6.41 -3.08
C LYS A 127 27.98 -5.64 -2.30
N ARG A 128 29.17 -5.44 -2.90
CA ARG A 128 30.28 -4.70 -2.28
C ARG A 128 29.94 -3.21 -2.08
N GLN A 129 29.32 -2.58 -3.08
CA GLN A 129 28.92 -1.16 -3.03
C GLN A 129 27.79 -0.94 -2.02
N LEU A 130 26.82 -1.86 -1.93
CA LEU A 130 25.77 -1.79 -0.91
C LEU A 130 26.32 -1.85 0.51
N ARG A 131 27.33 -2.71 0.75
CA ARG A 131 27.94 -2.82 2.08
C ARG A 131 28.61 -1.52 2.50
N VAL A 132 29.38 -0.90 1.61
CA VAL A 132 30.04 0.39 1.87
C VAL A 132 29.01 1.48 2.15
N LYS A 133 27.96 1.60 1.32
CA LYS A 133 26.94 2.63 1.50
C LYS A 133 26.12 2.45 2.78
N ASN A 134 25.83 1.20 3.17
CA ASN A 134 25.18 0.90 4.44
C ASN A 134 26.07 1.26 5.63
N GLU A 135 27.38 1.09 5.52
CA GLU A 135 28.34 1.50 6.55
C GLU A 135 28.40 3.02 6.69
N GLU A 136 28.50 3.75 5.57
CA GLU A 136 28.47 5.22 5.54
C GLU A 136 27.20 5.78 6.20
N LEU A 137 26.03 5.21 5.88
CA LEU A 137 24.75 5.60 6.49
C LEU A 137 24.73 5.36 8.01
N ARG A 138 25.28 4.25 8.48
CA ARG A 138 25.38 3.93 9.91
C ARG A 138 26.27 4.93 10.65
N VAL A 139 27.42 5.26 10.06
CA VAL A 139 28.35 6.24 10.62
C VAL A 139 27.69 7.62 10.70
N ASN A 140 27.03 8.08 9.63
CA ASN A 140 26.37 9.39 9.59
C ASN A 140 25.23 9.52 10.62
N LEU A 141 24.42 8.47 10.80
CA LEU A 141 23.36 8.46 11.83
C LEU A 141 23.93 8.48 13.25
N THR A 142 25.09 7.85 13.48
CA THR A 142 25.76 7.84 14.78
C THR A 142 26.35 9.20 15.12
N VAL A 143 26.99 9.85 14.14
CA VAL A 143 27.54 11.21 14.28
C VAL A 143 26.42 12.23 14.57
N SER A 144 25.30 12.14 13.86
CA SER A 144 24.16 13.05 14.06
C SER A 144 23.47 12.91 15.43
N ARG A 145 23.56 11.74 16.09
CA ARG A 145 23.05 11.53 17.45
C ARG A 145 23.98 12.12 18.52
N ASN A 146 25.29 12.14 18.29
CA ASN A 146 26.26 12.68 19.23
C ASN A 146 26.41 14.21 19.15
N SER A 147 25.95 14.86 18.09
CA SER A 147 25.99 16.32 17.92
C SER A 147 24.73 17.06 18.39
N GLY A 148 23.73 16.36 18.95
CA GLY A 148 22.43 16.93 19.33
C GLY A 148 22.06 16.65 20.78
N SER A 149 22.61 17.43 21.72
CA SER A 149 22.08 17.55 23.08
C SER A 149 21.20 18.80 23.14
N LEU A 150 19.88 18.63 22.96
CA LEU A 150 18.87 19.62 23.34
C LEU A 150 17.75 18.92 24.11
N PRO A 151 17.09 19.61 25.06
CA PRO A 151 16.25 18.98 26.07
C PRO A 151 15.00 18.36 25.45
N LEU A 152 14.58 17.25 26.04
CA LEU A 152 13.36 16.52 25.70
C LEU A 152 12.14 17.40 26.01
N ASP A 153 11.37 17.73 24.97
CA ASP A 153 9.92 17.85 25.07
C ASP A 153 9.29 16.96 24.00
N GLY A 154 8.30 16.19 24.42
CA GLY A 154 7.85 14.96 23.79
C GLY A 154 7.18 15.12 22.42
N GLY A 155 7.31 14.07 21.60
CA GLY A 155 6.61 13.92 20.33
C GLY A 155 7.17 12.79 19.48
N GLY A 156 6.97 11.55 19.92
CA GLY A 156 7.44 10.35 19.22
C GLY A 156 6.73 10.15 17.88
N LEU A 157 7.47 10.18 16.78
CA LEU A 157 7.04 9.63 15.48
C LEU A 157 7.25 8.11 15.49
N GLY A 158 6.36 7.41 16.20
CA GLY A 158 6.16 5.97 16.07
C GLY A 158 4.85 5.74 15.35
N TRP A 159 4.87 5.04 14.21
CA TRP A 159 3.66 4.57 13.53
C TRP A 159 2.99 3.48 14.37
N GLY A 160 2.38 3.89 15.47
CA GLY A 160 1.54 3.08 16.33
C GLY A 160 0.09 3.39 16.00
N TRP A 161 -0.63 2.41 15.46
CA TRP A 161 -2.08 2.42 15.51
C TRP A 161 -2.48 2.38 16.99
N SER A 162 -2.80 3.54 17.56
CA SER A 162 -3.57 3.63 18.79
C SER A 162 -4.90 4.26 18.44
N VAL A 163 -5.88 3.41 18.09
CA VAL A 163 -7.29 3.79 18.20
C VAL A 163 -7.58 3.86 19.69
N GLN A 164 -7.34 5.03 20.29
CA GLN A 164 -7.76 5.32 21.64
C GLN A 164 -9.10 6.06 21.57
N GLN A 165 -10.13 5.25 21.79
CA GLN A 165 -11.41 5.53 22.44
C GLN A 165 -12.13 6.84 22.06
N ALA A 166 -13.24 6.61 21.36
CA ALA A 166 -14.43 7.43 21.32
C ALA A 166 -14.73 8.13 22.66
N GLN A 167 -14.92 9.45 22.57
CA GLN A 167 -15.84 10.23 23.39
C GLN A 167 -16.16 11.55 22.65
N CYS A 168 -16.99 11.47 21.62
CA CYS A 168 -17.72 12.63 21.12
C CYS A 168 -19.16 12.54 21.63
N SER A 169 -19.38 13.07 22.82
CA SER A 169 -20.69 13.27 23.41
C SER A 169 -21.34 14.52 22.83
N HIS A 170 -22.07 14.44 21.71
CA HIS A 170 -23.03 15.49 21.31
C HIS A 170 -24.38 14.89 20.91
N PRO A 171 -25.51 15.50 21.34
CA PRO A 171 -26.85 14.96 21.14
C PRO A 171 -27.35 15.19 19.71
N HIS A 172 -27.93 14.15 19.13
CA HIS A 172 -28.60 14.17 17.84
C HIS A 172 -29.99 14.83 17.99
N PRO A 173 -30.35 15.88 17.22
CA PRO A 173 -31.73 16.32 17.12
C PRO A 173 -32.44 15.60 15.95
N ASN A 174 -33.54 14.93 16.29
CA ASN A 174 -34.73 14.64 15.48
C ASN A 174 -34.58 14.54 13.95
N LEU A 175 -34.56 13.30 13.44
CA LEU A 175 -34.98 12.99 12.06
C LEU A 175 -36.50 12.68 12.06
N PRO A 176 -37.33 13.35 11.24
CA PRO A 176 -38.74 13.03 11.12
C PRO A 176 -38.98 11.73 10.32
N PRO A 177 -40.12 11.06 10.52
CA PRO A 177 -40.40 9.78 9.86
C PRO A 177 -40.72 9.99 8.38
N SER A 178 -40.08 9.19 7.52
CA SER A 178 -40.36 9.10 6.10
C SER A 178 -41.74 8.46 5.87
N ARG A 179 -42.65 9.24 5.28
CA ARG A 179 -43.98 8.80 4.86
C ARG A 179 -44.01 8.74 3.33
N GLY A 180 -44.35 7.56 2.79
CA GLY A 180 -45.25 7.38 1.65
C GLY A 180 -44.81 7.81 0.25
N LYS A 181 -44.68 6.81 -0.62
CA LYS A 181 -44.78 6.80 -2.08
C LYS A 181 -45.69 7.88 -2.69
N GLU A 182 -45.29 8.48 -3.81
CA GLU A 182 -46.15 8.62 -4.98
C GLU A 182 -45.34 8.78 -6.28
N LEU A 183 -45.77 8.05 -7.30
CA LEU A 183 -45.31 8.06 -8.69
C LEU A 183 -45.71 9.39 -9.34
N PHE A 184 -44.89 9.99 -10.20
CA PHE A 184 -45.38 10.58 -11.45
C PHE A 184 -44.29 10.66 -12.51
N VAL A 185 -44.71 10.29 -13.71
CA VAL A 185 -44.03 10.21 -15.01
C VAL A 185 -43.98 11.59 -15.66
N THR A 186 -42.90 11.92 -16.38
CA THR A 186 -42.88 12.58 -17.72
C THR A 186 -41.45 12.51 -18.26
N GLN A 187 -41.21 11.67 -19.28
CA GLN A 187 -41.17 11.96 -20.72
C GLN A 187 -39.87 12.62 -21.22
N TYR A 188 -39.20 11.85 -22.07
CA TYR A 188 -38.17 12.25 -23.03
C TYR A 188 -38.73 13.27 -24.03
N ASP A 189 -37.93 14.31 -24.29
CA ASP A 189 -37.56 14.81 -25.62
C ASP A 189 -36.16 15.44 -25.52
#